data_AF-A0A5B0NT31-F1
#
_entry.id   AF-A0A5B0NT31-F1
#
_cell.length_a   1.000
_cell.length_b   1.000
_cell.length_c   1.000
_cell.angle_alpha   90.00
_cell.angle_beta   90.00
_cell.angle_gamma   90.00
#
_symmetry.space_group_name_H-M   'P 1'
#
loop_
_entity.id
_entity.type
_entity.pdbx_description
1 polymer ?
#
loop_
_entity_poly.entity_id
_entity_poly.type
_entity_poly.pdbx_seq_one_letter_code
_entity_poly.pdbx_strand_id
1 'polypeptide(L)'
;MLIKKALCYLATPSLLWAQAINHHVQPGVNPAEQMFCLHIERVPVEILSLCAIQYTCNSGHVHSCGRARRRELQQCTNCPDETGERFLDPCEHGPCPNIQ
;
A
#
# COMPACT_ATOMS: atom_id res chain seq x y z
N MET A 1 -45.37 22.17 6.68
CA MET A 1 -44.76 20.92 7.20
C MET A 1 -43.58 20.47 6.32
N LEU A 2 -42.51 21.26 6.25
CA LEU A 2 -41.35 21.01 5.36
C LEU A 2 -40.10 20.48 6.09
N ILE A 3 -40.14 20.40 7.42
CA ILE A 3 -38.97 20.07 8.25
C ILE A 3 -38.70 18.55 8.32
N LYS A 4 -39.70 17.70 8.05
CA LYS A 4 -39.56 16.23 8.16
C LYS A 4 -38.76 15.57 7.02
N LYS A 5 -38.63 16.20 5.85
CA LYS A 5 -37.95 15.60 4.68
C LYS A 5 -36.43 15.87 4.65
N ALA A 6 -35.94 16.83 5.42
CA ALA A 6 -34.52 17.21 5.40
C ALA A 6 -33.63 16.29 6.27
N LEU A 7 -34.20 15.62 7.28
CA LEU A 7 -33.46 14.77 8.21
C LEU A 7 -32.96 13.46 7.58
N CYS A 8 -33.56 12.99 6.48
CA CYS A 8 -33.14 11.76 5.81
C CYS A 8 -31.86 11.92 4.96
N TYR A 9 -31.46 13.16 4.64
CA TYR A 9 -30.27 13.43 3.82
C TYR A 9 -28.96 13.54 4.61
N LEU A 10 -29.05 13.61 5.94
CA LEU A 10 -27.87 13.66 6.81
C LEU A 10 -27.34 12.27 7.21
N ALA A 11 -28.10 11.20 6.95
CA ALA A 11 -27.70 9.83 7.29
C ALA A 11 -26.93 9.11 6.17
N THR A 12 -26.97 9.64 4.94
CA THR A 12 -26.31 9.04 3.77
C THR A 12 -24.78 9.14 3.73
N PRO A 13 -24.09 10.17 4.27
CA PRO A 13 -22.63 10.22 4.19
C PRO A 13 -21.96 9.15 5.07
N SER A 14 -22.59 8.74 6.16
CA SER A 14 -22.05 7.78 7.14
C SER A 14 -21.87 6.37 6.55
N LEU A 15 -22.70 5.99 5.58
CA LEU A 15 -22.68 4.65 4.98
C LEU A 15 -21.59 4.50 3.91
N LEU A 16 -21.09 5.59 3.33
CA LEU A 16 -20.01 5.55 2.35
C LEU A 16 -18.63 5.34 3.01
N TRP A 17 -18.46 5.72 4.27
CA TRP A 17 -17.21 5.50 5.01
C TRP A 17 -17.09 4.11 5.63
N ALA A 18 -18.21 3.42 5.87
CA ALA A 18 -18.18 2.06 6.41
C ALA A 18 -17.51 1.04 5.46
N GLN A 19 -17.46 1.33 4.15
CA GLN A 19 -16.89 0.42 3.16
C GLN A 19 -15.39 0.61 2.93
N ALA A 20 -14.81 1.69 3.47
CA ALA A 20 -13.36 1.93 3.39
C ALA A 20 -12.56 1.21 4.50
N ILE A 21 -13.25 0.63 5.50
CA ILE A 21 -12.64 -0.01 6.67
C ILE A 21 -12.92 -1.52 6.64
N ASN A 22 -12.67 -2.15 5.49
CA ASN A 22 -12.51 -3.62 5.42
C ASN A 22 -11.05 -4.03 5.63
N HIS A 23 -10.34 -3.34 6.53
CA HIS A 23 -9.07 -3.81 7.06
C HIS A 23 -9.02 -3.49 8.55
N HIS A 24 -9.53 -4.41 9.37
CA HIS A 24 -9.00 -4.74 10.69
C HIS A 24 -8.57 -3.61 11.65
N VAL A 25 -9.29 -2.48 11.68
CA VAL A 25 -9.03 -1.43 12.69
C VAL A 25 -9.73 -1.84 13.99
N GLN A 26 -8.95 -2.26 15.00
CA GLN A 26 -9.48 -2.42 16.36
C GLN A 26 -9.95 -1.06 16.91
N PRO A 27 -11.13 -0.96 17.53
CA PRO A 27 -11.64 0.29 18.06
C PRO A 27 -10.79 0.73 19.26
N GLY A 28 -10.11 1.89 19.13
CA GLY A 28 -9.32 2.50 20.20
C GLY A 28 -7.89 2.87 19.82
N VAL A 29 -7.41 2.53 18.62
CA VAL A 29 -6.06 2.87 18.15
C VAL A 29 -6.14 4.01 17.13
N ASN A 30 -5.36 5.07 17.35
CA ASN A 30 -5.25 6.18 16.42
C ASN A 30 -4.69 5.63 15.08
N PRO A 31 -5.25 5.96 13.90
CA PRO A 31 -4.75 5.42 12.62
C PRO A 31 -3.28 5.76 12.35
N ALA A 32 -2.75 6.80 12.99
CA ALA A 32 -1.34 7.18 12.94
C ALA A 32 -0.41 6.23 13.74
N GLU A 33 -0.96 5.43 14.66
CA GLU A 33 -0.22 4.49 15.51
C GLU A 33 -0.23 3.05 14.95
N GLN A 34 -0.95 2.79 13.86
CA GLN A 34 -1.11 1.45 13.27
C GLN A 34 -0.02 1.03 12.27
N MET A 35 0.99 1.86 12.01
CA MET A 35 1.90 1.63 10.87
C MET A 35 3.24 0.99 11.17
N PHE A 36 3.58 0.69 12.43
CA PHE A 36 4.89 0.12 12.75
C PHE A 36 4.76 -1.02 13.74
N CYS A 37 5.19 -2.22 13.37
CA CYS A 37 5.35 -3.26 14.38
C CYS A 37 6.45 -2.86 15.36
N LEU A 38 6.15 -2.95 16.66
CA LEU A 38 7.08 -2.67 17.76
C LEU A 38 8.11 -3.80 17.97
N HIS A 39 7.95 -4.93 17.27
CA HIS A 39 8.91 -6.01 17.32
C HIS A 39 10.25 -5.57 16.71
N ILE A 40 11.32 -5.83 17.46
CA ILE A 40 12.68 -5.43 17.08
C ILE A 40 13.27 -6.43 16.08
N GLU A 41 12.97 -7.71 16.25
CA GLU A 41 13.55 -8.78 15.44
C GLU A 41 12.92 -8.83 14.05
N ARG A 42 13.74 -8.54 13.04
CA ARG A 42 13.40 -8.62 11.62
C ARG A 42 14.46 -9.44 10.89
N VAL A 43 14.04 -10.15 9.86
CA VAL A 43 14.92 -10.95 8.99
C VAL A 43 14.77 -10.49 7.55
N PRO A 44 15.86 -10.50 6.76
CA PRO A 44 15.78 -10.25 5.32
C PRO A 44 15.03 -11.40 4.64
N VAL A 45 14.09 -11.06 3.77
CA VAL A 45 13.34 -12.02 2.95
C VAL A 45 13.41 -11.57 1.50
N GLU A 46 13.77 -12.51 0.62
CA GLU A 46 13.75 -12.29 -0.82
C GLU A 46 12.41 -12.75 -1.40
N ILE A 47 11.74 -11.87 -2.14
CA ILE A 47 10.51 -12.19 -2.87
C ILE A 47 10.58 -11.73 -4.31
N LEU A 48 9.68 -12.26 -5.15
CA LEU A 48 9.47 -11.79 -6.52
C LEU A 48 8.32 -10.78 -6.54
N SER A 49 8.55 -9.61 -7.12
CA SER A 49 7.53 -8.58 -7.32
C SER A 49 7.65 -7.95 -8.70
N LEU A 50 6.54 -7.39 -9.22
CA LEU A 50 6.50 -6.76 -10.53
C LEU A 50 7.13 -5.36 -10.48
N CYS A 51 8.01 -5.07 -11.43
CA CYS A 51 8.59 -3.75 -11.60
C CYS A 51 7.53 -2.72 -12.05
N ALA A 52 7.30 -1.70 -11.23
CA ALA A 52 6.32 -0.64 -11.50
C ALA A 52 6.90 0.57 -12.28
N ILE A 53 8.15 0.52 -12.73
CA ILE A 53 8.76 1.62 -13.51
C ILE A 53 7.94 1.91 -14.75
N GLN A 54 7.68 3.19 -14.98
CA GLN A 54 7.08 3.69 -16.20
C GLN A 54 8.16 4.11 -17.19
N TYR A 55 7.97 3.78 -18.46
CA TYR A 55 8.84 4.21 -19.55
C TYR A 55 8.02 4.64 -20.75
N THR A 56 8.56 5.59 -21.52
CA THR A 56 7.95 6.07 -22.76
C THR A 56 8.56 5.32 -23.94
N CYS A 57 7.72 4.68 -24.76
CA CYS A 57 8.18 4.01 -25.96
C CYS A 57 8.41 5.03 -27.11
N ASN A 58 9.00 4.58 -28.22
CA ASN A 58 9.32 5.44 -29.36
C ASN A 58 8.09 6.13 -29.97
N SER A 59 6.89 5.56 -29.84
CA SER A 59 5.64 6.17 -30.30
C SER A 59 5.03 7.14 -29.28
N GLY A 60 5.74 7.46 -28.18
CA GLY A 60 5.31 8.41 -27.16
C GLY A 60 4.31 7.88 -26.14
N HIS A 61 3.98 6.58 -26.16
CA HIS A 61 3.09 5.98 -25.17
C HIS A 61 3.84 5.58 -23.90
N VAL A 62 3.20 5.77 -22.74
CA VAL A 62 3.73 5.37 -21.44
C VAL A 62 3.31 3.93 -21.15
N HIS A 63 4.28 3.10 -20.79
CA HIS A 63 4.09 1.69 -20.41
C HIS A 63 4.69 1.42 -19.04
N SER A 64 4.15 0.43 -18.33
CA SER A 64 4.77 -0.12 -17.12
C SER A 64 5.66 -1.31 -17.49
N CYS A 65 6.83 -1.42 -16.85
CA CYS A 65 7.77 -2.52 -17.10
C CYS A 65 7.15 -3.89 -16.86
N GLY A 66 6.51 -4.10 -15.70
CA GLY A 66 5.76 -5.32 -15.39
C GLY A 66 6.58 -6.61 -15.30
N ARG A 67 7.91 -6.58 -15.49
CA ARG A 67 8.75 -7.78 -15.30
C ARG A 67 8.87 -8.12 -13.82
N ALA A 68 8.74 -9.41 -13.49
CA ALA A 68 9.04 -9.92 -12.16
C ALA A 68 10.54 -9.77 -11.87
N ARG A 69 10.86 -9.22 -10.69
CA ARG A 69 12.21 -8.96 -10.23
C ARG A 69 12.35 -9.38 -8.77
N ARG A 70 13.56 -9.75 -8.37
CA ARG A 70 13.84 -10.02 -6.96
C ARG A 70 13.88 -8.71 -6.20
N ARG A 71 13.17 -8.70 -5.07
CA ARG A 71 13.25 -7.65 -4.06
C ARG A 71 13.60 -8.28 -2.73
N GLU A 72 14.32 -7.54 -1.92
CA GLU A 72 14.58 -7.84 -0.53
C GLU A 72 13.76 -6.89 0.34
N LEU A 73 13.17 -7.43 1.40
CA LEU A 73 12.45 -6.68 2.43
C LEU A 73 12.85 -7.19 3.81
N GLN A 74 12.61 -6.39 4.84
CA GLN A 74 12.76 -6.80 6.23
C GLN A 74 11.41 -7.24 6.77
N GLN A 75 11.26 -8.53 7.08
CA GLN A 75 10.03 -9.08 7.64
C GLN A 75 10.20 -9.30 9.15
N CYS A 76 9.21 -8.87 9.93
CA CYS A 76 9.15 -9.21 11.35
C CYS A 76 9.01 -10.73 11.56
N THR A 77 9.73 -11.29 12.52
CA THR A 77 9.64 -12.73 12.85
C THR A 77 8.32 -13.11 13.54
N ASN A 78 7.66 -12.15 14.17
CA ASN A 78 6.46 -12.36 14.99
C ASN A 78 5.15 -11.90 14.33
N CYS A 79 5.20 -11.14 13.24
CA CYS A 79 4.02 -10.64 12.55
C CYS A 79 4.32 -10.38 11.06
N PRO A 80 3.31 -10.29 10.19
CA PRO A 80 3.51 -10.06 8.75
C PRO A 80 3.87 -8.59 8.41
N ASP A 81 4.52 -7.87 9.32
CA ASP A 81 4.97 -6.50 9.09
C ASP A 81 6.24 -6.52 8.23
N GLU A 82 6.23 -5.76 7.14
CA GLU A 82 7.30 -5.67 6.14
C GLU A 82 7.78 -4.23 6.02
N THR A 83 9.10 -4.01 5.99
CA THR A 83 9.70 -2.67 5.82
C THR A 83 10.99 -2.72 4.99
N GLY A 84 11.49 -1.55 4.57
CA GLY A 84 12.82 -1.43 3.98
C GLY A 84 12.96 -2.14 2.63
N GLU A 85 11.94 -2.03 1.78
CA GLU A 85 11.91 -2.72 0.50
C GLU A 85 12.94 -2.15 -0.48
N ARG A 86 13.71 -3.04 -1.12
CA ARG A 86 14.63 -2.68 -2.20
C ARG A 86 14.65 -3.73 -3.31
N PHE A 87 14.73 -3.28 -4.56
CA PHE A 87 14.96 -4.19 -5.68
C PHE A 87 16.44 -4.58 -5.75
N LEU A 88 16.71 -5.88 -5.90
CA LEU A 88 18.07 -6.42 -6.03
C LEU A 88 18.57 -6.35 -7.48
N ASP A 89 17.65 -6.50 -8.43
CA ASP A 89 17.97 -6.54 -9.87
C ASP A 89 17.64 -5.20 -10.56
N PRO A 90 18.57 -4.61 -11.34
CA PRO A 90 18.36 -3.32 -12.00
C PRO A 90 17.37 -3.44 -13.17
N CYS A 91 16.52 -2.41 -13.37
CA CYS A 91 15.62 -2.40 -14.52
C CYS A 91 16.25 -1.77 -15.77
N GLU A 92 15.99 -2.38 -16.93
CA GLU A 92 16.46 -1.91 -18.25
C GLU A 92 15.97 -0.49 -18.57
N HIS A 93 14.85 -0.09 -17.96
CA HIS A 93 14.23 1.20 -18.18
C HIS A 93 14.60 2.25 -17.11
N GLY A 94 15.40 1.91 -16.10
CA GLY A 94 15.83 2.83 -15.04
C GLY A 94 15.91 2.21 -13.65
N PRO A 95 16.26 2.98 -12.61
CA PRO A 95 16.22 2.49 -11.23
C PRO A 95 14.78 2.25 -10.78
N CYS A 96 14.52 1.11 -10.14
CA CYS A 96 13.22 0.88 -9.50
C CYS A 96 13.08 1.81 -8.29
N PRO A 97 11.91 2.43 -8.08
CA PRO A 97 11.70 3.20 -6.87
C PRO A 97 11.81 2.27 -5.66
N ASN A 98 12.61 2.66 -4.66
CA ASN A 98 12.56 2.02 -3.36
C ASN A 98 11.24 2.41 -2.70
N ILE A 99 10.49 1.43 -2.21
CA ILE A 99 9.24 1.66 -1.49
C ILE A 99 9.67 1.83 -0.03
N GLN A 100 9.67 3.07 0.45
CA GLN A 100 10.00 3.43 1.83
C GLN A 100 8.83 3.18 2.78
#